data_AF-A0A7C3RSF6-F1
#
_entry.id   AF-A0A7C3RSF6-F1
#
_cell.length_a   1.000
_cell.length_b   1.000
_cell.length_c   1.000
_cell.angle_alpha   90.00
_cell.angle_beta   90.00
_cell.angle_gamma   90.00
#
_symmetry.space_group_name_H-M   'P 1'
#
loop_
_entity.id
_entity.type
_entity.pdbx_description
1 polymer ?
#
loop_
_entity_poly.entity_id
_entity_poly.type
_entity_poly.pdbx_seq_one_letter_code
_entity_poly.pdbx_strand_id
1 'polypeptide(L)'
;MTTVGCQGATSTPNEPHARHSGLPDAQAGESEAAWATWRWLFVALLALELLAFSLPTVEWQAPSLSRWANFLLAHRRDLLATLALAATATVFLSWPELSFELRREETSSSIYRMERYAWFVAHLLAAAGVVAWVAVGARAVSGPRVLAHVWLSAGAALAASAITCWCLAFASADFWSRWLRASTSALVAGVAIGMVGCVAGHYIREIPPLQDQTLLLTASILRWFGQHPIVDPTQFTVGTPSFTVIVGVTCSGLEGIGLMLVFTAGYLWFCRRELRFPHALILLPVGAAAAWLLNSVRIAVLILIGNWSRAIALHAFHSLAGWALFIGTALGMVAVSRRTRLWVGTTLQAETRSSPKPADAYLVPLLVTIAARMATAAFFPAFDFGYPLQAATAGIALWCYHERLKTLEWTISGGAITLGAIAAVIWVALDRGASAGTADRTFAAGLDSMSSAAAQGWLAFRAVGFLLIAPVVEELAFRGYLLRKLVCEDFESVPFSRFTTSSFLISSLAFGLLHSAWLAGTVAGMIFALAMYRGGRLSDAIGAHAAANGMLVLYACVTGHWSVMG
;
A
#
# COMPACT_ATOMS: atom_id res chain seq x y z
N MET A 1 -17.27 25.60 -2.28
CA MET A 1 -16.20 26.06 -1.37
C MET A 1 -16.89 26.83 -0.26
N THR A 2 -17.03 26.22 0.91
CA THR A 2 -17.42 26.89 2.15
C THR A 2 -16.33 26.58 3.15
N THR A 3 -15.48 27.58 3.35
CA THR A 3 -14.40 27.63 4.34
C THR A 3 -15.02 27.78 5.73
N VAL A 4 -14.92 26.76 6.58
CA VAL A 4 -15.21 26.91 8.01
C VAL A 4 -13.93 27.46 8.63
N GLY A 5 -13.91 28.77 8.89
CA GLY A 5 -12.83 29.44 9.60
C GLY A 5 -13.02 29.32 11.12
N CYS A 6 -11.98 28.88 11.82
CA CYS A 6 -11.87 29.06 13.26
C CYS A 6 -11.47 30.52 13.55
N GLN A 7 -12.35 31.29 14.18
CA GLN A 7 -12.01 32.61 14.74
C GLN A 7 -12.01 32.55 16.26
N GLY A 8 -10.97 33.14 16.85
CA GLY A 8 -10.77 33.27 18.29
C GLY A 8 -11.70 34.33 18.90
N ALA A 9 -12.14 34.06 20.13
CA ALA A 9 -13.01 34.92 20.90
C ALA A 9 -12.21 36.05 21.56
N THR A 10 -12.60 37.30 21.29
CA THR A 10 -12.28 38.48 22.09
C THR A 10 -13.48 38.84 22.97
N SER A 11 -13.19 39.21 24.22
CA SER A 11 -14.11 39.41 25.33
C SER A 11 -14.68 40.82 25.43
N THR A 12 -15.98 40.95 25.72
CA THR A 12 -16.58 42.07 26.48
C THR A 12 -17.80 41.60 27.30
N PRO A 13 -18.10 42.17 28.50
CA PRO A 13 -19.11 41.64 29.43
C PRO A 13 -20.37 42.52 29.57
N ASN A 14 -21.52 41.86 29.85
CA ASN A 14 -22.69 42.25 30.68
C ASN A 14 -24.04 41.93 30.04
N GLU A 15 -24.75 40.93 30.58
CA GLU A 15 -26.00 41.06 31.38
C GLU A 15 -26.66 39.69 31.63
N PRO A 16 -27.46 39.51 32.71
CA PRO A 16 -27.81 38.20 33.23
C PRO A 16 -29.30 37.85 33.02
N HIS A 17 -29.63 36.78 32.28
CA HIS A 17 -30.95 36.14 32.43
C HIS A 17 -30.96 34.66 32.02
N ALA A 18 -31.71 33.91 32.84
CA ALA A 18 -32.32 32.58 32.60
C ALA A 18 -31.42 31.35 32.57
N ARG A 19 -31.35 30.67 33.73
CA ARG A 19 -30.98 29.26 33.84
C ARG A 19 -32.06 28.39 33.19
N HIS A 20 -31.77 27.86 32.00
CA HIS A 20 -32.27 26.58 31.51
C HIS A 20 -31.29 26.06 30.46
N SER A 21 -30.33 25.22 30.88
CA SER A 21 -29.52 24.42 29.97
C SER A 21 -29.46 22.98 30.49
N GLY A 22 -30.33 22.13 29.94
CA GLY A 22 -29.99 20.73 29.80
C GLY A 22 -28.75 20.65 28.92
N LEU A 23 -27.75 19.88 29.36
CA LEU A 23 -26.54 19.59 28.61
C LEU A 23 -26.87 18.90 27.28
N PRO A 24 -26.45 19.43 26.12
CA PRO A 24 -26.25 18.62 24.94
C PRO A 24 -24.75 18.57 24.59
N ASP A 25 -24.36 17.51 23.87
CA ASP A 25 -23.22 17.49 22.94
C ASP A 25 -21.79 17.21 23.44
N ALA A 26 -21.62 16.39 24.49
CA ALA A 26 -20.34 15.66 24.67
C ALA A 26 -20.42 14.20 24.17
N GLN A 27 -21.51 13.49 24.50
CA GLN A 27 -21.70 12.09 24.11
C GLN A 27 -22.07 11.88 22.63
N ALA A 28 -22.71 12.87 22.00
CA ALA A 28 -23.09 12.80 20.59
C ALA A 28 -21.85 12.78 19.67
N GLY A 29 -20.87 13.66 19.93
CA GLY A 29 -19.63 13.76 19.16
C GLY A 29 -18.69 12.55 19.28
N GLU A 30 -18.66 11.89 20.44
CA GLU A 30 -17.91 10.63 20.61
C GLU A 30 -18.56 9.48 19.80
N SER A 31 -19.88 9.47 19.69
CA SER A 31 -20.62 8.43 18.96
C SER A 31 -20.47 8.54 17.44
N GLU A 32 -20.42 9.77 16.91
CA GLU A 32 -20.22 10.04 15.48
C GLU A 32 -18.80 9.66 15.04
N ALA A 33 -17.79 10.03 15.85
CA ALA A 33 -16.40 9.67 15.59
C ALA A 33 -16.19 8.14 15.63
N ALA A 34 -16.80 7.44 16.60
CA ALA A 34 -16.76 5.99 16.67
C ALA A 34 -17.36 5.35 15.41
N TRP A 35 -18.52 5.81 14.95
CA TRP A 35 -19.21 5.22 13.81
C TRP A 35 -18.49 5.42 12.47
N ALA A 36 -17.93 6.62 12.21
CA ALA A 36 -17.11 6.87 11.02
C ALA A 36 -15.92 5.90 10.91
N THR A 37 -15.47 5.35 12.04
CA THR A 37 -14.33 4.42 12.08
C THR A 37 -14.68 2.99 11.78
N TRP A 38 -15.86 2.55 12.22
CA TRP A 38 -16.39 1.23 11.91
C TRP A 38 -16.53 1.05 10.40
N ARG A 39 -16.95 2.11 9.70
CA ARG A 39 -17.01 2.13 8.23
C ARG A 39 -15.66 1.90 7.56
N TRP A 40 -14.59 2.54 8.04
CA TRP A 40 -13.25 2.33 7.49
C TRP A 40 -12.69 0.94 7.83
N LEU A 41 -13.01 0.39 9.01
CA LEU A 41 -12.72 -1.02 9.33
C LEU A 41 -13.41 -1.97 8.35
N PHE A 42 -14.68 -1.73 8.01
CA PHE A 42 -15.39 -2.57 7.05
C PHE A 42 -14.82 -2.48 5.65
N VAL A 43 -14.40 -1.28 5.21
CA VAL A 43 -13.72 -1.11 3.92
C VAL A 43 -12.37 -1.83 3.92
N ALA A 44 -11.60 -1.72 5.00
CA ALA A 44 -10.31 -2.41 5.14
C ALA A 44 -10.49 -3.93 5.19
N LEU A 45 -11.48 -4.43 5.93
CA LEU A 45 -11.81 -5.85 5.99
C LEU A 45 -12.23 -6.38 4.62
N LEU A 46 -13.10 -5.67 3.90
CA LEU A 46 -13.49 -6.06 2.54
C LEU A 46 -12.28 -6.07 1.60
N ALA A 47 -11.40 -5.07 1.69
CA ALA A 47 -10.18 -5.03 0.88
C ALA A 47 -9.27 -6.23 1.19
N LEU A 48 -9.12 -6.60 2.46
CA LEU A 48 -8.35 -7.77 2.90
C LEU A 48 -8.98 -9.09 2.43
N GLU A 49 -10.30 -9.21 2.49
CA GLU A 49 -11.02 -10.39 1.98
C GLU A 49 -10.90 -10.51 0.47
N LEU A 50 -11.10 -9.43 -0.28
CA LEU A 50 -10.90 -9.41 -1.73
C LEU A 50 -9.46 -9.77 -2.10
N LEU A 51 -8.47 -9.28 -1.34
CA LEU A 51 -7.07 -9.65 -1.51
C LEU A 51 -6.85 -11.15 -1.24
N ALA A 52 -7.40 -11.68 -0.15
CA ALA A 52 -7.34 -13.11 0.18
C ALA A 52 -8.00 -13.99 -0.91
N PHE A 53 -9.13 -13.55 -1.48
CA PHE A 53 -9.82 -14.25 -2.57
C PHE A 53 -9.12 -14.12 -3.94
N SER A 54 -8.28 -13.09 -4.10
CA SER A 54 -7.44 -12.89 -5.31
C SER A 54 -6.17 -13.72 -5.31
N LEU A 55 -5.80 -14.32 -4.17
CA LEU A 55 -4.72 -15.32 -4.13
C LEU A 55 -5.04 -16.44 -5.12
N PRO A 56 -4.02 -17.05 -5.76
CA PRO A 56 -4.22 -18.13 -6.71
C PRO A 56 -4.83 -19.33 -5.99
N THR A 57 -6.16 -19.38 -5.97
CA THR A 57 -6.91 -20.56 -5.57
C THR A 57 -6.81 -21.60 -6.66
N VAL A 58 -6.75 -22.85 -6.21
CA VAL A 58 -6.69 -24.10 -7.00
C VAL A 58 -7.40 -23.94 -8.35
N GLU A 59 -6.74 -24.30 -9.46
CA GLU A 59 -7.42 -24.32 -10.76
C GLU A 59 -8.55 -25.36 -10.75
N TRP A 60 -9.78 -24.88 -10.71
CA TRP A 60 -10.97 -25.72 -10.79
C TRP A 60 -11.16 -26.16 -12.24
N GLN A 61 -10.59 -27.30 -12.62
CA GLN A 61 -10.91 -27.94 -13.89
C GLN A 61 -12.13 -28.86 -13.71
N ALA A 62 -13.26 -28.44 -14.29
CA ALA A 62 -14.54 -29.13 -14.13
C ALA A 62 -15.16 -29.43 -15.51
N PRO A 63 -14.64 -30.43 -16.25
CA PRO A 63 -15.08 -30.74 -17.62
C PRO A 63 -16.56 -31.17 -17.72
N SER A 64 -17.21 -31.42 -16.58
CA SER A 64 -18.61 -31.86 -16.50
C SER A 64 -19.63 -30.71 -16.50
N LEU A 65 -19.22 -29.45 -16.34
CA LEU A 65 -20.13 -28.31 -16.21
C LEU A 65 -20.82 -27.86 -17.52
N SER A 66 -21.93 -27.13 -17.39
CA SER A 66 -22.60 -26.47 -18.52
C SER A 66 -21.69 -25.44 -19.19
N ARG A 67 -21.91 -25.14 -20.48
CA ARG A 67 -21.12 -24.14 -21.24
C ARG A 67 -21.06 -22.79 -20.53
N TRP A 68 -22.17 -22.35 -19.93
CA TRP A 68 -22.26 -21.10 -19.20
C TRP A 68 -21.44 -21.08 -17.91
N ALA A 69 -21.49 -22.16 -17.12
CA ALA A 69 -20.69 -22.26 -15.90
C ALA A 69 -19.19 -22.32 -16.21
N ASN A 70 -18.80 -23.04 -17.26
CA ASN A 70 -17.42 -23.05 -17.75
C ASN A 70 -16.97 -21.68 -18.28
N PHE A 71 -17.84 -20.95 -18.99
CA PHE A 71 -17.53 -19.60 -19.46
C PHE A 71 -17.28 -18.62 -18.30
N LEU A 72 -18.15 -18.63 -17.28
CA LEU A 72 -18.00 -17.79 -16.08
C LEU A 72 -16.74 -18.15 -15.28
N LEU A 73 -16.45 -19.44 -15.13
CA LEU A 73 -15.23 -19.89 -14.47
C LEU A 73 -13.98 -19.50 -15.26
N ALA A 74 -13.99 -19.66 -16.59
CA ALA A 74 -12.87 -19.29 -17.45
C ALA A 74 -12.57 -17.79 -17.42
N HIS A 75 -13.60 -16.94 -17.40
CA HIS A 75 -13.46 -15.47 -17.42
C HIS A 75 -13.63 -14.82 -16.04
N ARG A 76 -13.61 -15.60 -14.95
CA ARG A 76 -13.89 -15.11 -13.58
C ARG A 76 -13.02 -13.91 -13.19
N ARG A 77 -11.74 -13.92 -13.58
CA ARG A 77 -10.80 -12.83 -13.27
C ARG A 77 -11.16 -11.54 -14.00
N ASP A 78 -11.44 -11.64 -15.31
CA ASP A 78 -11.84 -10.49 -16.12
C ASP A 78 -13.20 -9.93 -15.66
N LEU A 79 -14.15 -10.80 -15.29
CA LEU A 79 -15.46 -10.39 -14.77
C LEU A 79 -15.32 -9.67 -13.42
N LEU A 80 -14.54 -10.21 -12.49
CA LEU A 80 -14.29 -9.58 -11.19
C LEU A 80 -13.56 -8.24 -11.33
N ALA A 81 -12.56 -8.16 -12.21
CA ALA A 81 -11.86 -6.91 -12.51
C ALA A 81 -12.82 -5.86 -13.10
N THR A 82 -13.70 -6.27 -14.01
CA THR A 82 -14.73 -5.41 -14.62
C THR A 82 -15.69 -4.86 -13.55
N LEU A 83 -16.20 -5.73 -12.67
CA LEU A 83 -17.11 -5.35 -11.60
C LEU A 83 -16.43 -4.43 -10.57
N ALA A 84 -15.19 -4.73 -10.19
CA ALA A 84 -14.42 -3.91 -9.28
C ALA A 84 -14.14 -2.52 -9.86
N LEU A 85 -13.75 -2.44 -11.13
CA LEU A 85 -13.54 -1.17 -11.83
C LEU A 85 -14.84 -0.38 -11.94
N ALA A 86 -15.94 -1.03 -12.29
CA ALA A 86 -17.25 -0.39 -12.36
C ALA A 86 -17.70 0.17 -11.00
N ALA A 87 -17.60 -0.64 -9.94
CA ALA A 87 -17.93 -0.22 -8.58
C ALA A 87 -17.07 0.96 -8.12
N THR A 88 -15.76 0.90 -8.37
CA THR A 88 -14.81 1.96 -8.01
C THR A 88 -15.13 3.26 -8.76
N ALA A 89 -15.38 3.16 -10.07
CA ALA A 89 -15.76 4.30 -10.90
C ALA A 89 -17.10 4.90 -10.44
N THR A 90 -18.10 4.08 -10.11
CA THR A 90 -19.39 4.56 -9.59
C THR A 90 -19.22 5.29 -8.26
N VAL A 91 -18.48 4.71 -7.30
CA VAL A 91 -18.18 5.36 -6.01
C VAL A 91 -17.47 6.70 -6.21
N PHE A 92 -16.51 6.75 -7.12
CA PHE A 92 -15.75 7.97 -7.40
C PHE A 92 -16.61 9.06 -8.06
N LEU A 93 -17.39 8.70 -9.08
CA LEU A 93 -18.25 9.64 -9.81
C LEU A 93 -19.42 10.15 -8.97
N SER A 94 -19.91 9.32 -8.05
CA SER A 94 -20.98 9.68 -7.10
C SER A 94 -20.46 10.14 -5.73
N TRP A 95 -19.17 10.49 -5.62
CA TRP A 95 -18.59 10.87 -4.33
C TRP A 95 -19.36 11.99 -3.61
N PRO A 96 -19.86 13.05 -4.28
CA PRO A 96 -20.67 14.07 -3.62
C PRO A 96 -21.95 13.49 -2.99
N GLU A 97 -22.73 12.72 -3.75
CA GLU A 97 -23.99 12.09 -3.33
C GLU A 97 -23.74 11.05 -2.23
N LEU A 98 -22.71 10.21 -2.41
CA LEU A 98 -22.26 9.24 -1.42
C LEU A 98 -21.90 9.96 -0.12
N SER A 99 -21.04 10.98 -0.17
CA SER A 99 -20.60 11.70 1.02
C SER A 99 -21.75 12.40 1.75
N PHE A 100 -22.76 12.88 1.02
CA PHE A 100 -23.95 13.48 1.59
C PHE A 100 -24.81 12.44 2.32
N GLU A 101 -25.10 11.31 1.68
CA GLU A 101 -25.87 10.23 2.30
C GLU A 101 -25.11 9.56 3.45
N LEU A 102 -23.77 9.47 3.38
CA LEU A 102 -22.94 8.96 4.48
C LEU A 102 -23.08 9.82 5.74
N ARG A 103 -23.04 11.16 5.60
CA ARG A 103 -23.25 12.12 6.69
C ARG A 103 -24.67 12.07 7.25
N ARG A 104 -25.66 11.88 6.38
CA ARG A 104 -27.07 11.72 6.80
C ARG A 104 -27.30 10.42 7.57
N GLU A 105 -26.60 9.36 7.21
CA GLU A 105 -26.66 8.07 7.91
C GLU A 105 -25.96 8.13 9.27
N GLU A 106 -24.92 8.94 9.39
CA GLU A 106 -24.20 9.20 10.65
C GLU A 106 -25.10 9.80 11.72
N THR A 107 -25.91 10.80 11.36
CA THR A 107 -26.85 11.45 12.30
C THR A 107 -28.01 10.55 12.73
N SER A 108 -28.34 9.51 11.95
CA SER A 108 -29.37 8.52 12.28
C SER A 108 -28.83 7.27 13.01
N SER A 109 -27.50 7.17 13.22
CA SER A 109 -26.81 5.91 13.54
C SER A 109 -27.01 5.38 14.97
N SER A 110 -27.44 6.23 15.91
CA SER A 110 -27.67 5.84 17.32
C SER A 110 -28.69 4.70 17.47
N ILE A 111 -29.70 4.67 16.60
CA ILE A 111 -30.87 3.78 16.72
C ILE A 111 -30.58 2.35 16.23
N TYR A 112 -29.67 2.17 15.27
CA TYR A 112 -29.48 0.89 14.54
C TYR A 112 -28.18 0.14 14.89
N ARG A 113 -27.50 0.53 15.97
CA ARG A 113 -26.16 0.03 16.28
C ARG A 113 -26.10 -1.49 16.49
N MET A 114 -27.08 -2.04 17.21
CA MET A 114 -27.09 -3.47 17.56
C MET A 114 -27.40 -4.38 16.36
N GLU A 115 -28.27 -3.93 15.44
CA GLU A 115 -28.55 -4.65 14.19
C GLU A 115 -27.33 -4.71 13.28
N ARG A 116 -26.54 -3.64 13.19
CA ARG A 116 -25.31 -3.61 12.38
C ARG A 116 -24.25 -4.57 12.89
N TYR A 117 -24.13 -4.73 14.21
CA TYR A 117 -23.25 -5.75 14.79
C TYR A 117 -23.70 -7.17 14.44
N ALA A 118 -25.01 -7.44 14.45
CA ALA A 118 -25.53 -8.73 14.02
C ALA A 118 -25.20 -9.01 12.54
N TRP A 119 -25.37 -8.03 11.65
CA TRP A 119 -24.97 -8.14 10.25
C TRP A 119 -23.47 -8.33 10.07
N PHE A 120 -22.65 -7.69 10.89
CA PHE A 120 -21.20 -7.88 10.87
C PHE A 120 -20.80 -9.31 11.27
N VAL A 121 -21.36 -9.84 12.36
CA VAL A 121 -21.13 -11.23 12.76
C VAL A 121 -21.62 -12.19 11.67
N ALA A 122 -22.79 -11.93 11.08
CA ALA A 122 -23.31 -12.73 9.97
C ALA A 122 -22.37 -12.70 8.74
N HIS A 123 -21.76 -11.55 8.44
CA HIS A 123 -20.76 -11.42 7.39
C HIS A 123 -19.51 -12.26 7.68
N LEU A 124 -18.95 -12.18 8.89
CA LEU A 124 -17.79 -13.00 9.28
C LEU A 124 -18.07 -14.50 9.18
N LEU A 125 -19.26 -14.94 9.61
CA LEU A 125 -19.68 -16.33 9.49
C LEU A 125 -19.84 -16.76 8.03
N ALA A 126 -20.44 -15.91 7.19
CA ALA A 126 -20.60 -16.19 5.76
C ALA A 126 -19.24 -16.21 5.04
N ALA A 127 -18.34 -15.27 5.34
CA ALA A 127 -16.98 -15.21 4.79
C ALA A 127 -16.17 -16.46 5.19
N ALA A 128 -16.22 -16.87 6.46
CA ALA A 128 -15.63 -18.12 6.92
C ALA A 128 -16.23 -19.34 6.19
N GLY A 129 -17.54 -19.33 5.94
CA GLY A 129 -18.23 -20.33 5.13
C GLY A 129 -17.71 -20.38 3.69
N VAL A 130 -17.46 -19.23 3.05
CA VAL A 130 -16.86 -19.17 1.71
C VAL A 130 -15.44 -19.72 1.72
N VAL A 131 -14.62 -19.39 2.72
CA VAL A 131 -13.26 -19.93 2.85
C VAL A 131 -13.30 -21.46 3.02
N ALA A 132 -14.17 -21.97 3.89
CA ALA A 132 -14.37 -23.40 4.07
C ALA A 132 -14.86 -24.08 2.78
N TRP A 133 -15.78 -23.44 2.05
CA TRP A 133 -16.28 -23.91 0.76
C TRP A 133 -15.15 -23.99 -0.28
N VAL A 134 -14.29 -22.97 -0.37
CA VAL A 134 -13.13 -22.99 -1.28
C VAL A 134 -12.14 -24.11 -0.89
N ALA A 135 -11.88 -24.29 0.40
CA ALA A 135 -10.94 -25.29 0.90
C ALA A 135 -11.38 -26.74 0.62
N VAL A 136 -12.68 -27.03 0.67
CA VAL A 136 -13.24 -28.37 0.43
C VAL A 136 -13.41 -28.67 -1.08
N GLY A 137 -13.52 -27.64 -1.90
CA GLY A 137 -14.05 -27.73 -3.26
C GLY A 137 -13.26 -28.56 -4.27
N ALA A 138 -11.95 -28.75 -4.06
CA ALA A 138 -11.14 -29.60 -4.94
C ALA A 138 -11.62 -31.08 -4.96
N ARG A 139 -12.32 -31.55 -3.91
CA ARG A 139 -12.84 -32.92 -3.82
C ARG A 139 -14.29 -33.08 -4.28
N ALA A 140 -15.06 -31.98 -4.32
CA ALA A 140 -16.49 -32.01 -4.64
C ALA A 140 -16.76 -31.89 -6.17
N VAL A 141 -15.88 -31.21 -6.89
CA VAL A 141 -16.06 -30.88 -8.32
C VAL A 141 -15.61 -32.00 -9.27
N SER A 142 -14.96 -33.05 -8.75
CA SER A 142 -14.65 -34.30 -9.45
C SER A 142 -15.81 -35.30 -9.49
N GLY A 143 -16.95 -34.98 -8.86
CA GLY A 143 -18.15 -35.82 -8.79
C GLY A 143 -19.14 -35.63 -9.96
N PRO A 144 -20.35 -36.24 -9.85
CA PRO A 144 -21.41 -36.12 -10.86
C PRO A 144 -21.82 -34.67 -11.14
N ARG A 145 -22.27 -34.37 -12.37
CA ARG A 145 -22.68 -33.02 -12.85
C ARG A 145 -23.60 -32.28 -11.87
N VAL A 146 -24.58 -32.98 -11.29
CA VAL A 146 -25.56 -32.41 -10.35
C VAL A 146 -24.87 -31.92 -9.09
N LEU A 147 -23.90 -32.67 -8.56
CA LEU A 147 -23.16 -32.30 -7.36
C LEU A 147 -22.28 -31.06 -7.62
N ALA A 148 -21.67 -30.96 -8.80
CA ALA A 148 -20.90 -29.78 -9.21
C ALA A 148 -21.78 -28.52 -9.32
N HIS A 149 -22.98 -28.63 -9.89
CA HIS A 149 -23.94 -27.52 -9.94
C HIS A 149 -24.44 -27.10 -8.56
N VAL A 150 -24.84 -28.06 -7.72
CA VAL A 150 -25.26 -27.79 -6.33
C VAL A 150 -24.14 -27.12 -5.55
N TRP A 151 -22.90 -27.60 -5.71
CA TRP A 151 -21.72 -27.02 -5.06
C TRP A 151 -21.49 -25.57 -5.49
N LEU A 152 -21.50 -25.29 -6.80
CA LEU A 152 -21.32 -23.92 -7.33
C LEU A 152 -22.45 -22.98 -6.91
N SER A 153 -23.70 -23.44 -6.94
CA SER A 153 -24.85 -22.64 -6.49
C SER A 153 -24.78 -22.34 -4.99
N ALA A 154 -24.36 -23.31 -4.17
CA ALA A 154 -24.14 -23.09 -2.74
C ALA A 154 -23.00 -22.08 -2.49
N GLY A 155 -21.91 -22.16 -3.24
CA GLY A 155 -20.81 -21.19 -3.17
C GLY A 155 -21.25 -19.77 -3.57
N ALA A 156 -22.01 -19.64 -4.66
CA ALA A 156 -22.55 -18.36 -5.10
C ALA A 156 -23.54 -17.77 -4.08
N ALA A 157 -24.39 -18.59 -3.47
CA ALA A 157 -25.32 -18.18 -2.43
C ALA A 157 -24.58 -17.72 -1.15
N LEU A 158 -23.52 -18.43 -0.74
CA LEU A 158 -22.68 -18.04 0.39
C LEU A 158 -21.95 -16.72 0.12
N ALA A 159 -21.38 -16.55 -1.06
CA ALA A 159 -20.71 -15.30 -1.45
C ALA A 159 -21.68 -14.12 -1.51
N ALA A 160 -22.86 -14.31 -2.11
CA ALA A 160 -23.92 -13.29 -2.13
C ALA A 160 -24.35 -12.92 -0.70
N SER A 161 -24.52 -13.91 0.17
CA SER A 161 -24.87 -13.70 1.58
C SER A 161 -23.80 -12.91 2.32
N ALA A 162 -22.52 -13.22 2.10
CA ALA A 162 -21.40 -12.48 2.68
C ALA A 162 -21.40 -11.01 2.24
N ILE A 163 -21.61 -10.74 0.95
CA ILE A 163 -21.67 -9.38 0.40
C ILE A 163 -22.89 -8.62 0.94
N THR A 164 -24.07 -9.25 0.98
CA THR A 164 -25.28 -8.60 1.51
C THR A 164 -25.14 -8.27 2.99
N CYS A 165 -24.61 -9.19 3.80
CA CYS A 165 -24.34 -8.93 5.21
C CYS A 165 -23.32 -7.79 5.39
N TRP A 166 -22.29 -7.74 4.54
CA TRP A 166 -21.34 -6.62 4.53
C TRP A 166 -22.01 -5.29 4.21
N CYS A 167 -22.85 -5.23 3.17
CA CYS A 167 -23.58 -4.02 2.79
C CYS A 167 -24.46 -3.52 3.95
N LEU A 168 -25.19 -4.43 4.61
CA LEU A 168 -26.08 -4.10 5.73
C LEU A 168 -25.31 -3.75 7.02
N ALA A 169 -24.12 -4.33 7.23
CA ALA A 169 -23.22 -3.94 8.31
C ALA A 169 -22.65 -2.53 8.08
N PHE A 170 -22.31 -2.19 6.83
CA PHE A 170 -21.74 -0.90 6.45
C PHE A 170 -22.75 0.25 6.52
N ALA A 171 -23.97 0.03 6.01
CA ALA A 171 -25.05 1.03 6.01
C ALA A 171 -26.44 0.38 5.86
N SER A 172 -27.49 1.11 6.24
CA SER A 172 -28.87 0.62 6.13
C SER A 172 -29.29 0.32 4.68
N ALA A 173 -30.29 -0.55 4.49
CA ALA A 173 -30.89 -0.79 3.17
C ALA A 173 -31.46 0.49 2.54
N ASP A 174 -31.98 1.40 3.37
CA ASP A 174 -32.48 2.70 2.93
C ASP A 174 -31.37 3.57 2.36
N PHE A 175 -30.20 3.63 3.01
CA PHE A 175 -29.03 4.32 2.49
C PHE A 175 -28.67 3.82 1.08
N TRP A 176 -28.54 2.50 0.90
CA TRP A 176 -28.17 1.93 -0.40
C TRP A 176 -29.20 2.24 -1.47
N SER A 177 -30.49 2.15 -1.14
CA SER A 177 -31.57 2.44 -2.09
C SER A 177 -31.62 3.92 -2.48
N ARG A 178 -31.38 4.84 -1.53
CA ARG A 178 -31.31 6.28 -1.80
C ARG A 178 -30.10 6.63 -2.66
N TRP A 179 -28.92 6.13 -2.30
CA TRP A 179 -27.70 6.37 -3.05
C TRP A 179 -27.80 5.83 -4.47
N LEU A 180 -28.23 4.57 -4.66
CA LEU A 180 -28.40 3.98 -6.01
C LEU A 180 -29.37 4.79 -6.88
N ARG A 181 -30.49 5.27 -6.32
CA ARG A 181 -31.43 6.11 -7.06
C ARG A 181 -30.83 7.47 -7.41
N ALA A 182 -30.17 8.12 -6.46
CA ALA A 182 -29.52 9.43 -6.66
C ALA A 182 -28.34 9.36 -7.64
N SER A 183 -27.69 8.21 -7.75
CA SER A 183 -26.44 8.02 -8.50
C SER A 183 -26.62 7.17 -9.75
N THR A 184 -27.83 7.09 -10.31
CA THR A 184 -28.12 6.27 -11.51
C THR A 184 -27.19 6.61 -12.69
N SER A 185 -26.90 7.89 -12.92
CA SER A 185 -25.97 8.32 -13.97
C SER A 185 -24.53 7.87 -13.72
N ALA A 186 -24.06 7.94 -12.47
CA ALA A 186 -22.75 7.45 -12.06
C ALA A 186 -22.65 5.92 -12.11
N LEU A 187 -23.76 5.21 -11.89
CA LEU A 187 -23.83 3.76 -12.03
C LEU A 187 -23.71 3.33 -13.49
N VAL A 188 -24.47 3.98 -14.39
CA VAL A 188 -24.35 3.74 -15.84
C VAL A 188 -22.94 4.08 -16.34
N ALA A 189 -22.40 5.23 -15.93
CA ALA A 189 -21.04 5.62 -16.29
C ALA A 189 -19.98 4.66 -15.74
N GLY A 190 -20.14 4.20 -14.50
CA GLY A 190 -19.23 3.22 -13.90
C GLY A 190 -19.28 1.87 -14.61
N VAL A 191 -20.46 1.35 -14.93
CA VAL A 191 -20.63 0.13 -15.73
C VAL A 191 -19.99 0.30 -17.12
N ALA A 192 -20.20 1.44 -17.78
CA ALA A 192 -19.57 1.73 -19.06
C ALA A 192 -18.04 1.76 -18.95
N ILE A 193 -17.47 2.40 -17.91
CA ILE A 193 -16.02 2.41 -17.64
C ILE A 193 -15.51 0.99 -17.38
N GLY A 194 -16.24 0.18 -16.60
CA GLY A 194 -15.91 -1.23 -16.37
C GLY A 194 -15.85 -2.02 -17.67
N MET A 195 -16.91 -1.94 -18.50
CA MET A 195 -16.96 -2.61 -19.80
C MET A 195 -15.86 -2.15 -20.74
N VAL A 196 -15.62 -0.84 -20.84
CA VAL A 196 -14.52 -0.27 -21.64
C VAL A 196 -13.17 -0.78 -21.14
N GLY A 197 -12.96 -0.85 -19.81
CA GLY A 197 -11.75 -1.41 -19.22
C GLY A 197 -11.56 -2.89 -19.56
N CYS A 198 -12.63 -3.67 -19.56
CA CYS A 198 -12.61 -5.08 -19.97
C CYS A 198 -12.27 -5.26 -21.45
N VAL A 199 -12.95 -4.50 -22.32
CA VAL A 199 -12.71 -4.51 -23.76
C VAL A 199 -11.29 -4.04 -24.07
N ALA A 200 -10.85 -2.94 -23.47
CA ALA A 200 -9.48 -2.45 -23.60
C ALA A 200 -8.47 -3.49 -23.11
N GLY A 201 -8.72 -4.15 -21.97
CA GLY A 201 -7.87 -5.21 -21.45
C GLY A 201 -7.79 -6.42 -22.40
N HIS A 202 -8.89 -6.80 -23.03
CA HIS A 202 -8.91 -7.85 -24.06
C HIS A 202 -8.11 -7.43 -25.30
N TYR A 203 -8.36 -6.24 -25.87
CA TYR A 203 -7.63 -5.75 -27.03
C TYR A 203 -6.14 -5.52 -26.76
N ILE A 204 -5.75 -5.06 -25.57
CA ILE A 204 -4.33 -4.91 -25.19
C ILE A 204 -3.61 -6.26 -25.20
N ARG A 205 -4.31 -7.37 -24.92
CA ARG A 205 -3.75 -8.73 -25.02
C ARG A 205 -3.59 -9.19 -26.49
N GLU A 206 -4.35 -8.61 -27.42
CA GLU A 206 -4.33 -8.93 -28.85
C GLU A 206 -3.43 -7.99 -29.68
N ILE A 207 -3.04 -6.82 -29.14
CA ILE A 207 -2.03 -5.95 -29.78
C ILE A 207 -0.73 -6.75 -29.87
N PRO A 208 -0.08 -6.84 -31.06
CA PRO A 208 1.20 -7.51 -31.20
C PRO A 208 2.12 -7.01 -30.11
N PRO A 209 2.55 -7.89 -29.20
CA PRO A 209 3.20 -7.47 -27.99
C PRO A 209 4.44 -6.67 -28.36
N LEU A 210 4.74 -5.62 -27.58
CA LEU A 210 5.96 -4.81 -27.72
C LEU A 210 7.27 -5.63 -27.57
N GLN A 211 7.17 -6.96 -27.49
CA GLN A 211 8.25 -7.92 -27.41
C GLN A 211 9.24 -7.75 -28.57
N ASP A 212 8.77 -7.66 -29.82
CA ASP A 212 9.66 -7.52 -30.98
C ASP A 212 10.49 -6.24 -30.91
N GLN A 213 9.84 -5.11 -30.65
CA GLN A 213 10.51 -3.81 -30.55
C GLN A 213 11.43 -3.76 -29.33
N THR A 214 11.00 -4.35 -28.20
CA THR A 214 11.82 -4.44 -26.98
C THR A 214 13.05 -5.30 -27.21
N LEU A 215 12.93 -6.40 -27.94
CA LEU A 215 14.01 -7.32 -28.29
C LEU A 215 15.03 -6.65 -29.23
N LEU A 216 14.55 -5.94 -30.27
CA LEU A 216 15.41 -5.17 -31.16
C LEU A 216 16.13 -4.02 -30.44
N LEU A 217 15.42 -3.28 -29.59
CA LEU A 217 16.00 -2.18 -28.82
C LEU A 217 17.02 -2.69 -27.80
N THR A 218 16.72 -3.79 -27.09
CA THR A 218 17.64 -4.44 -26.16
C THR A 218 18.90 -4.92 -26.89
N ALA A 219 18.76 -5.57 -28.04
CA ALA A 219 19.90 -6.00 -28.86
C ALA A 219 20.75 -4.80 -29.33
N SER A 220 20.10 -3.69 -29.70
CA SER A 220 20.79 -2.46 -30.10
C SER A 220 21.61 -1.87 -28.96
N ILE A 221 21.05 -1.83 -27.75
CA ILE A 221 21.76 -1.39 -26.54
C ILE A 221 22.96 -2.31 -26.26
N LEU A 222 22.79 -3.63 -26.34
CA LEU A 222 23.88 -4.58 -26.14
C LEU A 222 25.02 -4.38 -27.15
N ARG A 223 24.70 -4.08 -28.42
CA ARG A 223 25.69 -3.75 -29.45
C ARG A 223 26.47 -2.47 -29.12
N TRP A 224 25.81 -1.46 -28.55
CA TRP A 224 26.49 -0.24 -28.09
C TRP A 224 27.48 -0.51 -26.96
N PHE A 225 27.22 -1.51 -26.12
CA PHE A 225 28.16 -2.00 -25.10
C PHE A 225 29.19 -3.02 -25.65
N GLY A 226 29.36 -3.09 -26.97
CA GLY A 226 30.36 -3.94 -27.62
C GLY A 226 30.04 -5.44 -27.59
N GLN A 227 28.81 -5.83 -27.25
CA GLN A 227 28.40 -7.24 -27.28
C GLN A 227 27.92 -7.65 -28.68
N HIS A 228 28.04 -8.93 -28.99
CA HIS A 228 27.45 -9.55 -30.18
C HIS A 228 26.20 -10.35 -29.77
N PRO A 229 25.01 -9.72 -29.71
CA PRO A 229 23.83 -10.37 -29.17
C PRO A 229 23.29 -11.44 -30.14
N ILE A 230 22.93 -12.59 -29.58
CA ILE A 230 22.13 -13.62 -30.24
C ILE A 230 20.68 -13.20 -30.10
N VAL A 231 19.96 -13.16 -31.23
CA VAL A 231 18.58 -12.71 -31.30
C VAL A 231 17.77 -13.76 -32.05
N ASP A 232 16.79 -14.34 -31.38
CA ASP A 232 15.80 -15.24 -31.97
C ASP A 232 14.40 -14.62 -31.85
N PRO A 233 13.87 -14.02 -32.92
CA PRO A 233 12.54 -13.42 -32.93
C PRO A 233 11.41 -14.45 -32.76
N THR A 234 11.63 -15.71 -33.09
CA THR A 234 10.57 -16.74 -33.02
C THR A 234 10.32 -17.20 -31.58
N GLN A 235 11.39 -17.23 -30.77
CA GLN A 235 11.34 -17.59 -29.35
C GLN A 235 11.40 -16.35 -28.44
N PHE A 236 11.34 -15.14 -28.99
CA PHE A 236 11.54 -13.88 -28.27
C PHE A 236 12.78 -13.87 -27.36
N THR A 237 13.87 -14.48 -27.84
CA THR A 237 15.10 -14.65 -27.04
C THR A 237 16.16 -13.65 -27.46
N VAL A 238 16.77 -13.00 -26.47
CA VAL A 238 17.90 -12.07 -26.66
C VAL A 238 18.96 -12.31 -25.58
N GLY A 239 20.24 -12.25 -25.95
CA GLY A 239 21.32 -12.49 -25.00
C GLY A 239 22.71 -12.54 -25.59
N THR A 240 23.66 -13.04 -24.80
CA THR A 240 25.01 -13.41 -25.21
C THR A 240 25.15 -14.94 -25.24
N PRO A 241 26.26 -15.50 -25.75
CA PRO A 241 26.49 -16.95 -25.71
C PRO A 241 26.42 -17.56 -24.30
N SER A 242 26.73 -16.79 -23.26
CA SER A 242 26.79 -17.25 -21.87
C SER A 242 25.47 -17.10 -21.11
N PHE A 243 24.63 -16.15 -21.53
CA PHE A 243 23.39 -15.80 -20.84
C PHE A 243 22.33 -15.26 -21.80
N THR A 244 21.18 -15.94 -21.83
CA THR A 244 20.05 -15.62 -22.70
C THR A 244 18.77 -15.41 -21.89
N VAL A 245 17.92 -14.50 -22.36
CA VAL A 245 16.67 -14.15 -21.70
C VAL A 245 15.53 -14.24 -22.71
N ILE A 246 14.42 -14.84 -22.28
CA ILE A 246 13.16 -14.85 -23.04
C ILE A 246 12.35 -13.63 -22.62
N VAL A 247 12.05 -12.74 -23.56
CA VAL A 247 11.23 -11.56 -23.32
C VAL A 247 9.75 -11.99 -23.33
N GLY A 248 9.25 -12.44 -22.17
CA GLY A 248 7.83 -12.76 -21.99
C GLY A 248 6.92 -11.52 -22.03
N VAL A 249 5.60 -11.74 -22.00
CA VAL A 249 4.59 -10.67 -22.07
C VAL A 249 4.77 -9.63 -20.96
N THR A 250 5.10 -10.05 -19.73
CA THR A 250 5.39 -9.15 -18.60
C THR A 250 6.67 -8.32 -18.80
N CYS A 251 7.62 -8.83 -19.58
CA CYS A 251 8.89 -8.16 -19.88
C CYS A 251 8.83 -7.28 -21.14
N SER A 252 7.74 -7.30 -21.90
CA SER A 252 7.52 -6.47 -23.10
C SER A 252 7.51 -4.96 -22.83
N GLY A 253 7.36 -4.56 -21.56
CA GLY A 253 7.21 -3.17 -21.14
C GLY A 253 5.76 -2.69 -21.07
N LEU A 254 4.78 -3.47 -21.54
CA LEU A 254 3.35 -3.12 -21.48
C LEU A 254 2.85 -2.86 -20.05
N GLU A 255 3.28 -3.70 -19.09
CA GLU A 255 2.92 -3.53 -17.68
C GLU A 255 3.45 -2.20 -17.11
N GLY A 256 4.72 -1.89 -17.39
CA GLY A 256 5.36 -0.64 -16.97
C GLY A 256 4.71 0.60 -17.61
N ILE A 257 4.35 0.51 -18.89
CA ILE A 257 3.59 1.56 -19.60
C ILE A 257 2.23 1.76 -18.94
N GLY A 258 1.49 0.68 -18.67
CA GLY A 258 0.17 0.73 -18.04
C GLY A 258 0.22 1.41 -16.68
N LEU A 259 1.15 0.99 -15.81
CA LEU A 259 1.36 1.61 -14.49
C LEU A 259 1.72 3.10 -14.62
N MET A 260 2.59 3.46 -15.58
CA MET A 260 3.00 4.84 -15.80
C MET A 260 1.84 5.70 -16.32
N LEU A 261 1.00 5.18 -17.21
CA LEU A 261 -0.18 5.88 -17.71
C LEU A 261 -1.20 6.13 -16.60
N VAL A 262 -1.47 5.13 -15.75
CA VAL A 262 -2.35 5.28 -14.58
C VAL A 262 -1.81 6.33 -13.62
N PHE A 263 -0.52 6.24 -13.27
CA PHE A 263 0.13 7.23 -12.41
C PHE A 263 0.05 8.63 -13.01
N THR A 264 0.40 8.78 -14.29
CA THR A 264 0.41 10.07 -14.99
C THR A 264 -1.00 10.65 -15.09
N ALA A 265 -2.02 9.84 -15.39
CA ALA A 265 -3.41 10.28 -15.40
C ALA A 265 -3.86 10.76 -14.01
N GLY A 266 -3.50 10.02 -12.95
CA GLY A 266 -3.72 10.44 -11.57
C GLY A 266 -3.03 11.77 -11.26
N TYR A 267 -1.76 11.92 -11.62
CA TYR A 267 -0.99 13.15 -11.45
C TYR A 267 -1.64 14.34 -12.17
N LEU A 268 -2.01 14.16 -13.45
CA LEU A 268 -2.71 15.17 -14.24
C LEU A 268 -4.04 15.57 -13.60
N TRP A 269 -4.78 14.61 -13.05
CA TRP A 269 -6.07 14.85 -12.40
C TRP A 269 -5.94 15.59 -11.08
N PHE A 270 -5.08 15.13 -10.17
CA PHE A 270 -4.92 15.71 -8.84
C PHE A 270 -4.28 17.10 -8.92
N CYS A 271 -3.27 17.27 -9.79
CA CYS A 271 -2.62 18.56 -10.02
C CYS A 271 -3.28 19.35 -11.16
N ARG A 272 -4.55 19.09 -11.53
CA ARG A 272 -5.16 19.72 -12.72
C ARG A 272 -5.27 21.24 -12.65
N ARG A 273 -5.36 21.78 -11.43
CA ARG A 273 -5.40 23.22 -11.16
C ARG A 273 -4.00 23.86 -11.20
N GLU A 274 -2.97 23.04 -11.03
CA GLU A 274 -1.58 23.45 -11.03
C GLU A 274 -0.94 23.40 -12.43
N LEU A 275 -1.45 22.48 -13.26
CA LEU A 275 -0.91 22.16 -14.57
C LEU A 275 -1.61 22.90 -15.70
N ARG A 276 -0.86 23.18 -16.77
CA ARG A 276 -1.35 23.88 -17.96
C ARG A 276 -1.93 22.91 -18.98
N PHE A 277 -3.26 22.85 -19.08
CA PHE A 277 -3.94 22.11 -20.15
C PHE A 277 -4.06 22.96 -21.42
N PRO A 278 -3.98 22.35 -22.63
CA PRO A 278 -3.84 20.91 -22.90
C PRO A 278 -2.39 20.39 -22.87
N HIS A 279 -1.37 21.26 -22.77
CA HIS A 279 0.05 20.91 -22.88
C HIS A 279 0.50 19.80 -21.92
N ALA A 280 -0.05 19.77 -20.70
CA ALA A 280 0.25 18.73 -19.71
C ALA A 280 -0.10 17.31 -20.19
N LEU A 281 -1.02 17.14 -21.15
CA LEU A 281 -1.37 15.84 -21.73
C LEU A 281 -0.18 15.15 -22.43
N ILE A 282 0.83 15.91 -22.86
CA ILE A 282 2.08 15.36 -23.44
C ILE A 282 2.83 14.48 -22.44
N LEU A 283 2.62 14.65 -21.13
CA LEU A 283 3.24 13.80 -20.12
C LEU A 283 2.81 12.32 -20.24
N LEU A 284 1.62 12.02 -20.78
CA LEU A 284 1.16 10.65 -20.98
C LEU A 284 2.04 9.87 -21.99
N PRO A 285 2.21 10.31 -23.25
CA PRO A 285 3.08 9.61 -24.19
C PRO A 285 4.56 9.69 -23.79
N VAL A 286 5.02 10.78 -23.17
CA VAL A 286 6.41 10.88 -22.68
C VAL A 286 6.68 9.88 -21.56
N GLY A 287 5.77 9.77 -20.58
CA GLY A 287 5.87 8.80 -19.50
C GLY A 287 5.87 7.36 -20.02
N ALA A 288 4.94 7.04 -20.93
CA ALA A 288 4.89 5.73 -21.57
C ALA A 288 6.19 5.38 -22.32
N ALA A 289 6.71 6.31 -23.12
CA ALA A 289 7.96 6.11 -23.84
C ALA A 289 9.16 5.94 -22.89
N ALA A 290 9.27 6.77 -21.84
CA ALA A 290 10.33 6.66 -20.85
C ALA A 290 10.29 5.31 -20.12
N ALA A 291 9.11 4.85 -19.70
CA ALA A 291 8.93 3.56 -19.05
C ALA A 291 9.37 2.40 -19.96
N TRP A 292 9.01 2.44 -21.24
CA TRP A 292 9.39 1.41 -22.22
C TRP A 292 10.88 1.40 -22.54
N LEU A 293 11.49 2.57 -22.73
CA LEU A 293 12.93 2.71 -22.98
C LEU A 293 13.75 2.19 -21.79
N LEU A 294 13.39 2.57 -20.57
CA LEU A 294 14.07 2.13 -19.37
C LEU A 294 13.85 0.63 -19.10
N ASN A 295 12.70 0.07 -19.49
CA ASN A 295 12.51 -1.39 -19.46
C ASN A 295 13.49 -2.12 -20.41
N SER A 296 13.75 -1.57 -21.60
CA SER A 296 14.73 -2.16 -22.53
C SER A 296 16.16 -2.04 -22.01
N VAL A 297 16.51 -0.90 -21.40
CA VAL A 297 17.79 -0.73 -20.68
C VAL A 297 17.91 -1.74 -19.54
N ARG A 298 16.84 -1.95 -18.76
CA ARG A 298 16.79 -2.94 -17.69
C ARG A 298 17.13 -4.34 -18.20
N ILE A 299 16.51 -4.78 -19.30
CA ILE A 299 16.78 -6.10 -19.87
C ILE A 299 18.22 -6.21 -20.39
N ALA A 300 18.74 -5.17 -21.04
CA ALA A 300 20.14 -5.16 -21.48
C ALA A 300 21.11 -5.28 -20.29
N VAL A 301 20.89 -4.51 -19.22
CA VAL A 301 21.70 -4.58 -18.00
C VAL A 301 21.56 -5.94 -17.31
N LEU A 302 20.37 -6.51 -17.26
CA LEU A 302 20.12 -7.86 -16.77
C LEU A 302 20.99 -8.90 -17.50
N ILE A 303 21.10 -8.79 -18.83
CA ILE A 303 21.93 -9.70 -19.65
C ILE A 303 23.42 -9.48 -19.38
N LEU A 304 23.87 -8.22 -19.29
CA LEU A 304 25.27 -7.89 -18.97
C LEU A 304 25.67 -8.43 -17.59
N ILE A 305 24.81 -8.26 -16.58
CA ILE A 305 25.01 -8.81 -15.23
C ILE A 305 24.97 -10.34 -15.26
N GLY A 306 24.00 -10.92 -15.98
CA GLY A 306 23.84 -12.38 -16.09
C GLY A 306 25.04 -13.09 -16.72
N ASN A 307 25.80 -12.38 -17.57
CA ASN A 307 27.06 -12.87 -18.12
C ASN A 307 28.14 -13.08 -17.05
N TRP A 308 28.08 -12.33 -15.94
CA TRP A 308 29.00 -12.45 -14.81
C TRP A 308 28.42 -13.33 -13.70
N SER A 309 27.15 -13.12 -13.32
CA SER A 309 26.47 -13.88 -12.28
C SER A 309 24.99 -14.09 -12.59
N ARG A 310 24.62 -15.35 -12.87
CA ARG A 310 23.24 -15.75 -13.12
C ARG A 310 22.33 -15.52 -11.90
N ALA A 311 22.86 -15.72 -10.70
CA ALA A 311 22.10 -15.59 -9.45
C ALA A 311 21.66 -14.15 -9.20
N ILE A 312 22.54 -13.16 -9.42
CA ILE A 312 22.21 -11.75 -9.23
C ILE A 312 21.18 -11.29 -10.27
N ALA A 313 21.34 -11.70 -11.53
CA ALA A 313 20.41 -11.36 -12.59
C ALA A 313 18.99 -11.88 -12.30
N LEU A 314 18.84 -13.15 -11.92
CA LEU A 314 17.53 -13.79 -11.74
C LEU A 314 16.84 -13.41 -10.42
N HIS A 315 17.59 -13.32 -9.31
CA HIS A 315 16.98 -13.15 -7.98
C HIS A 315 16.94 -11.71 -7.48
N ALA A 316 17.85 -10.84 -7.94
CA ALA A 316 17.93 -9.45 -7.47
C ALA A 316 17.37 -8.45 -8.49
N PHE A 317 17.85 -8.55 -9.74
CA PHE A 317 17.67 -7.47 -10.71
C PHE A 317 16.33 -7.55 -11.46
N HIS A 318 15.78 -8.75 -11.68
CA HIS A 318 14.60 -8.94 -12.54
C HIS A 318 13.34 -8.17 -12.08
N SER A 319 13.03 -8.17 -10.77
CA SER A 319 11.83 -7.51 -10.23
C SER A 319 12.12 -6.15 -9.59
N LEU A 320 13.17 -6.06 -8.76
CA LEU A 320 13.46 -4.87 -7.95
C LEU A 320 13.89 -3.68 -8.82
N ALA A 321 14.72 -3.91 -9.84
CA ALA A 321 15.15 -2.86 -10.76
C ALA A 321 13.97 -2.28 -11.55
N GLY A 322 12.96 -3.11 -11.85
CA GLY A 322 11.72 -2.64 -12.48
C GLY A 322 11.00 -1.59 -11.61
N TRP A 323 10.81 -1.88 -10.34
CA TRP A 323 10.20 -0.95 -9.38
C TRP A 323 11.03 0.31 -9.17
N ALA A 324 12.35 0.18 -9.05
CA ALA A 324 13.25 1.33 -8.89
C ALA A 324 13.19 2.27 -10.11
N LEU A 325 13.23 1.72 -11.32
CA LEU A 325 13.11 2.50 -12.56
C LEU A 325 11.74 3.15 -12.69
N PHE A 326 10.66 2.44 -12.31
CA PHE A 326 9.31 3.01 -12.30
C PHE A 326 9.22 4.22 -11.36
N ILE A 327 9.63 4.07 -10.09
CA ILE A 327 9.61 5.16 -9.10
C ILE A 327 10.49 6.32 -9.56
N GLY A 328 11.71 6.03 -10.02
CA GLY A 328 12.63 7.05 -10.55
C GLY A 328 12.05 7.83 -11.73
N THR A 329 11.36 7.14 -12.65
CA THR A 329 10.70 7.77 -13.81
C THR A 329 9.52 8.61 -13.37
N ALA A 330 8.68 8.11 -12.46
CA ALA A 330 7.53 8.83 -11.94
C ALA A 330 7.95 10.12 -11.20
N LEU A 331 8.93 10.03 -10.30
CA LEU A 331 9.48 11.17 -9.57
C LEU A 331 10.21 12.14 -10.49
N GLY A 332 11.01 11.63 -11.43
CA GLY A 332 11.70 12.42 -12.45
C GLY A 332 10.71 13.21 -13.30
N MET A 333 9.64 12.55 -13.76
CA MET A 333 8.57 13.20 -14.52
C MET A 333 7.91 14.31 -13.70
N VAL A 334 7.57 14.09 -12.43
CA VAL A 334 6.98 15.12 -11.56
C VAL A 334 7.96 16.27 -11.29
N ALA A 335 9.25 15.98 -11.11
CA ALA A 335 10.26 16.99 -10.84
C ALA A 335 10.52 17.86 -12.08
N VAL A 336 10.68 17.25 -13.26
CA VAL A 336 10.83 17.96 -14.52
C VAL A 336 9.55 18.74 -14.80
N SER A 337 8.38 18.13 -14.62
CA SER A 337 7.10 18.77 -14.92
C SER A 337 6.92 20.07 -14.14
N ARG A 338 7.28 20.03 -12.85
CA ARG A 338 7.18 21.17 -11.93
C ARG A 338 8.22 22.28 -12.19
N ARG A 339 9.34 21.97 -12.82
CA ARG A 339 10.43 22.94 -13.10
C ARG A 339 10.27 23.66 -14.43
N THR A 340 9.65 23.03 -15.42
CA THR A 340 9.49 23.60 -16.76
C THR A 340 8.25 24.47 -16.90
N ARG A 341 8.43 25.67 -17.48
CA ARG A 341 7.36 26.67 -17.71
C ARG A 341 6.27 26.23 -18.69
N LEU A 342 6.53 25.17 -19.46
CA LEU A 342 5.60 24.61 -20.44
C LEU A 342 4.39 23.93 -19.77
N TRP A 343 4.55 23.41 -18.54
CA TRP A 343 3.54 22.55 -17.92
C TRP A 343 2.95 23.08 -16.61
N VAL A 344 3.51 24.13 -16.00
CA VAL A 344 3.00 24.72 -14.74
C VAL A 344 2.52 26.17 -14.93
N GLY A 345 1.43 26.54 -14.24
CA GLY A 345 0.92 27.92 -14.19
C GLY A 345 1.87 28.88 -13.45
N THR A 346 1.89 30.16 -13.84
CA THR A 346 2.84 31.18 -13.36
C THR A 346 2.83 31.40 -11.84
N THR A 347 1.73 31.10 -11.15
CA THR A 347 1.53 31.28 -9.70
C THR A 347 2.30 30.27 -8.83
N LEU A 348 2.53 29.04 -9.29
CA LEU A 348 3.19 27.98 -8.50
C LEU A 348 4.71 28.05 -8.48
N GLN A 349 5.31 28.72 -9.46
CA GLN A 349 6.76 28.90 -9.54
C GLN A 349 7.31 29.81 -8.43
N ALA A 350 6.46 30.67 -7.86
CA ALA A 350 6.80 31.52 -6.72
C ALA A 350 6.76 30.74 -5.39
N GLU A 351 5.74 29.91 -5.17
CA GLU A 351 5.58 29.10 -3.93
C GLU A 351 6.57 27.94 -3.83
N THR A 352 6.93 27.31 -4.95
CA THR A 352 7.91 26.20 -4.94
C THR A 352 9.33 26.62 -4.58
N ARG A 353 9.64 27.92 -4.56
CA ARG A 353 10.97 28.47 -4.28
C ARG A 353 11.16 29.00 -2.87
N SER A 354 10.11 29.14 -2.05
CA SER A 354 10.17 30.06 -0.91
C SER A 354 9.99 29.50 0.50
N SER A 355 9.87 28.19 0.75
CA SER A 355 10.00 27.63 2.12
C SER A 355 10.28 26.12 2.14
N PRO A 356 11.11 25.61 3.08
CA PRO A 356 11.19 24.18 3.38
C PRO A 356 9.80 23.65 3.74
N LYS A 357 9.37 22.54 3.16
CA LYS A 357 8.06 21.98 3.50
C LYS A 357 8.20 21.28 4.85
N PRO A 358 7.32 21.57 5.83
CA PRO A 358 7.42 20.92 7.14
C PRO A 358 7.40 19.39 7.08
N ALA A 359 6.73 18.82 6.07
CA ALA A 359 6.66 17.39 5.81
C ALA A 359 8.02 16.74 5.51
N ASP A 360 9.00 17.49 5.01
CA ASP A 360 10.28 16.94 4.55
C ASP A 360 11.04 16.27 5.70
N ALA A 361 11.07 16.91 6.88
CA ALA A 361 11.72 16.37 8.07
C ALA A 361 11.09 15.05 8.58
N TYR A 362 9.83 14.80 8.23
CA TYR A 362 9.10 13.60 8.63
C TYR A 362 9.17 12.48 7.60
N LEU A 363 9.20 12.80 6.30
CA LEU A 363 9.10 11.83 5.21
C LEU A 363 10.44 11.49 4.55
N VAL A 364 11.33 12.47 4.38
CA VAL A 364 12.59 12.28 3.64
C VAL A 364 13.44 11.16 4.25
N PRO A 365 13.61 11.05 5.60
CA PRO A 365 14.36 9.95 6.17
C PRO A 365 13.83 8.56 5.77
N LEU A 366 12.49 8.38 5.76
CA LEU A 366 11.87 7.13 5.34
C LEU A 366 12.08 6.86 3.85
N LEU A 367 11.88 7.87 3.01
CA LEU A 367 12.06 7.75 1.56
C LEU A 367 13.51 7.43 1.19
N VAL A 368 14.48 8.05 1.86
CA VAL A 368 15.92 7.75 1.69
C VAL A 368 16.22 6.32 2.13
N THR A 369 15.65 5.87 3.26
CA THR A 369 15.84 4.50 3.75
C THR A 369 15.29 3.47 2.76
N ILE A 370 14.07 3.69 2.23
CA ILE A 370 13.47 2.84 1.21
C ILE A 370 14.34 2.84 -0.05
N ALA A 371 14.79 4.00 -0.52
CA ALA A 371 15.64 4.10 -1.71
C ALA A 371 16.98 3.38 -1.52
N ALA A 372 17.63 3.52 -0.37
CA ALA A 372 18.87 2.84 -0.04
C ALA A 372 18.68 1.32 0.03
N ARG A 373 17.58 0.85 0.62
CA ARG A 373 17.22 -0.58 0.65
C ARG A 373 16.98 -1.12 -0.77
N MET A 374 16.24 -0.40 -1.61
CA MET A 374 16.02 -0.80 -3.00
C MET A 374 17.32 -0.84 -3.81
N ALA A 375 18.24 0.10 -3.58
CA ALA A 375 19.53 0.11 -4.25
C ALA A 375 20.41 -1.07 -3.81
N THR A 376 20.52 -1.33 -2.52
CA THR A 376 21.39 -2.38 -1.96
C THR A 376 20.85 -3.79 -2.22
N ALA A 377 19.54 -4.00 -2.12
CA ALA A 377 18.92 -5.30 -2.41
C ALA A 377 19.08 -5.74 -3.88
N ALA A 378 19.35 -4.82 -4.81
CA ALA A 378 19.66 -5.15 -6.21
C ALA A 378 21.03 -5.85 -6.36
N PHE A 379 21.93 -5.68 -5.40
CA PHE A 379 23.26 -6.29 -5.40
C PHE A 379 23.35 -7.48 -4.44
N PHE A 380 22.54 -7.48 -3.37
CA PHE A 380 22.60 -8.47 -2.30
C PHE A 380 21.25 -9.20 -2.09
N PRO A 381 20.84 -10.11 -3.00
CA PRO A 381 19.53 -10.76 -2.93
C PRO A 381 19.39 -11.83 -1.84
N ALA A 382 20.49 -12.46 -1.43
CA ALA A 382 20.47 -13.61 -0.51
C ALA A 382 20.54 -13.20 0.96
N PHE A 383 21.37 -12.20 1.27
CA PHE A 383 21.55 -11.67 2.62
C PHE A 383 21.89 -10.18 2.51
N ASP A 384 21.36 -9.36 3.40
CA ASP A 384 21.48 -7.90 3.31
C ASP A 384 22.84 -7.38 3.80
N PHE A 385 23.90 -7.69 3.06
CA PHE A 385 25.24 -7.13 3.32
C PHE A 385 25.27 -5.60 3.22
N GLY A 386 24.31 -4.99 2.49
CA GLY A 386 24.20 -3.54 2.31
C GLY A 386 23.60 -2.81 3.51
N TYR A 387 23.14 -3.50 4.55
CA TYR A 387 22.46 -2.88 5.68
C TYR A 387 23.24 -1.74 6.37
N PRO A 388 24.56 -1.85 6.63
CA PRO A 388 25.31 -0.75 7.25
C PRO A 388 25.24 0.55 6.43
N LEU A 389 25.23 0.45 5.09
CA LEU A 389 25.05 1.60 4.21
C LEU A 389 23.64 2.16 4.33
N GLN A 390 22.61 1.30 4.37
CA GLN A 390 21.22 1.75 4.59
C GLN A 390 21.09 2.51 5.90
N ALA A 391 21.58 1.95 7.02
CA ALA A 391 21.56 2.58 8.33
C ALA A 391 22.32 3.92 8.35
N ALA A 392 23.50 3.98 7.71
CA ALA A 392 24.27 5.21 7.60
C ALA A 392 23.52 6.29 6.79
N THR A 393 22.93 5.93 5.64
CA THR A 393 22.16 6.88 4.81
C THR A 393 20.92 7.41 5.52
N ALA A 394 20.22 6.56 6.29
CA ALA A 394 19.11 6.96 7.13
C ALA A 394 19.55 7.91 8.26
N GLY A 395 20.67 7.61 8.92
CA GLY A 395 21.27 8.47 9.93
C GLY A 395 21.69 9.83 9.38
N ILE A 396 22.30 9.86 8.18
CA ILE A 396 22.64 11.12 7.48
C ILE A 396 21.38 11.91 7.15
N ALA A 397 20.31 11.26 6.67
CA ALA A 397 19.04 11.92 6.39
C ALA A 397 18.45 12.56 7.66
N LEU A 398 18.45 11.85 8.80
CA LEU A 398 18.03 12.42 10.09
C LEU A 398 18.92 13.59 10.51
N TRP A 399 20.24 13.49 10.33
CA TRP A 399 21.19 14.54 10.65
C TRP A 399 20.95 15.82 9.84
N CYS A 400 20.63 15.70 8.55
CA CYS A 400 20.27 16.85 7.72
C CYS A 400 19.06 17.64 8.27
N TYR A 401 18.17 16.99 9.01
CA TYR A 401 16.99 17.61 9.64
C TYR A 401 17.12 17.73 11.17
N HIS A 402 18.33 17.64 11.73
CA HIS A 402 18.54 17.61 13.18
C HIS A 402 18.01 18.85 13.91
N GLU A 403 18.07 20.05 13.32
CA GLU A 403 17.51 21.26 13.94
C GLU A 403 15.99 21.17 14.14
N ARG A 404 15.28 20.50 13.21
CA ARG A 404 13.86 20.24 13.37
C ARG A 404 13.59 19.14 14.40
N LEU A 405 14.46 18.14 14.48
CA LEU A 405 14.33 17.09 15.49
C LEU A 405 14.54 17.63 16.91
N LYS A 406 15.39 18.65 17.11
CA LYS A 406 15.57 19.32 18.41
C LYS A 406 14.31 20.03 18.92
N THR A 407 13.37 20.40 18.04
CA THR A 407 12.11 21.04 18.48
C THR A 407 11.10 20.03 19.02
N LEU A 408 11.36 18.73 18.87
CA LEU A 408 10.52 17.69 19.45
C LEU A 408 10.86 17.51 20.93
N GLU A 409 9.86 17.25 21.76
CA GLU A 409 10.07 16.88 23.16
C GLU A 409 10.63 15.45 23.25
N TRP A 410 11.88 15.31 23.68
CA TRP A 410 12.54 14.01 23.85
C TRP A 410 12.37 13.50 25.29
N THR A 411 11.15 13.10 25.64
CA THR A 411 10.85 12.44 26.93
C THR A 411 10.10 11.14 26.67
N ILE A 412 10.59 10.04 27.23
CA ILE A 412 9.99 8.71 27.06
C ILE A 412 9.40 8.28 28.40
N SER A 413 8.10 8.01 28.42
CA SER A 413 7.40 7.52 29.60
C SER A 413 7.67 6.04 29.84
N GLY A 414 7.66 5.60 31.11
CA GLY A 414 7.71 4.17 31.44
C GLY A 414 6.52 3.38 30.85
N GLY A 415 5.38 4.05 30.66
CA GLY A 415 4.21 3.49 29.98
C GLY A 415 4.50 3.16 28.51
N ALA A 416 5.22 4.02 27.79
CA ALA A 416 5.65 3.75 26.42
C ALA A 416 6.57 2.52 26.33
N ILE A 417 7.55 2.41 27.25
CA ILE A 417 8.44 1.24 27.32
C ILE A 417 7.63 -0.05 27.55
N THR A 418 6.65 -0.01 28.45
CA THR A 418 5.76 -1.14 28.74
C THR A 418 4.93 -1.54 27.53
N LEU A 419 4.39 -0.56 26.79
CA LEU A 419 3.67 -0.81 25.54
C LEU A 419 4.59 -1.41 24.46
N GLY A 420 5.83 -0.95 24.36
CA GLY A 420 6.86 -1.54 23.51
C GLY A 420 7.11 -3.01 23.84
N ALA A 421 7.21 -3.34 25.13
CA ALA A 421 7.37 -4.72 25.57
C ALA A 421 6.19 -5.63 25.17
N ILE A 422 4.96 -5.12 25.31
CA ILE A 422 3.75 -5.82 24.86
C ILE A 422 3.77 -6.03 23.35
N ALA A 423 4.17 -5.02 22.57
CA ALA A 423 4.30 -5.12 21.12
C ALA A 423 5.30 -6.22 20.71
N ALA A 424 6.46 -6.31 21.36
CA ALA A 424 7.45 -7.35 21.08
C ALA A 424 6.92 -8.76 21.36
N VAL A 425 6.21 -8.96 22.48
CA VAL A 425 5.60 -10.27 22.82
C VAL A 425 4.57 -10.67 21.76
N ILE A 426 3.71 -9.74 21.37
CA ILE A 426 2.69 -9.98 20.34
C ILE A 426 3.35 -10.26 18.99
N TRP A 427 4.41 -9.52 18.64
CA TRP A 427 5.16 -9.75 17.40
C TRP A 427 5.68 -11.17 17.34
N VAL A 428 6.41 -11.62 18.36
CA VAL A 428 6.93 -13.00 18.43
C VAL A 428 5.82 -14.03 18.39
N ALA A 429 4.66 -13.76 18.98
CA ALA A 429 3.51 -14.68 18.93
C ALA A 429 2.92 -14.79 17.52
N LEU A 430 2.83 -13.69 16.78
CA LEU A 430 2.23 -13.63 15.43
C LEU A 430 3.20 -14.05 14.32
N ASP A 431 4.50 -13.86 14.51
CA ASP A 431 5.54 -14.15 13.50
C ASP A 431 5.91 -15.65 13.42
N ARG A 432 5.33 -16.51 14.26
CA ARG A 432 5.58 -17.97 14.33
C ARG A 432 5.08 -18.79 13.13
N GLY A 433 4.92 -18.19 11.95
CA GLY A 433 4.53 -18.88 10.72
C GLY A 433 5.64 -19.74 10.11
N ALA A 434 5.27 -20.64 9.19
CA ALA A 434 6.18 -21.58 8.50
C ALA A 434 7.38 -20.93 7.75
N SER A 435 7.32 -19.61 7.52
CA SER A 435 8.37 -18.82 6.87
C SER A 435 9.55 -18.48 7.79
N ALA A 436 9.36 -18.48 9.11
CA ALA A 436 10.39 -18.09 10.08
C ALA A 436 11.64 -19.00 10.00
N GLY A 437 11.44 -20.32 9.94
CA GLY A 437 12.55 -21.27 9.90
C GLY A 437 13.41 -21.20 8.63
N THR A 438 12.86 -20.75 7.50
CA THR A 438 13.66 -20.52 6.28
C THR A 438 14.42 -19.20 6.34
N ALA A 439 13.77 -18.14 6.84
CA ALA A 439 14.40 -16.84 7.01
C ALA A 439 15.58 -16.91 8.01
N ASP A 440 15.41 -17.61 9.13
CA ASP A 440 16.47 -17.82 10.12
C ASP A 440 17.67 -18.57 9.54
N ARG A 441 17.44 -19.64 8.77
CA ARG A 441 18.53 -20.38 8.10
C ARG A 441 19.31 -19.50 7.12
N THR A 442 18.61 -18.68 6.35
CA THR A 442 19.25 -17.73 5.42
C THR A 442 20.07 -16.68 6.16
N PHE A 443 19.54 -16.17 7.28
CA PHE A 443 20.24 -15.19 8.10
C PHE A 443 21.51 -15.78 8.73
N ALA A 444 21.40 -16.98 9.33
CA ALA A 444 22.52 -17.69 9.90
C ALA A 444 23.61 -17.98 8.85
N ALA A 445 23.22 -18.50 7.68
CA ALA A 445 24.15 -18.74 6.57
C ALA A 445 24.84 -17.44 6.08
N GLY A 446 24.13 -16.32 6.11
CA GLY A 446 24.71 -15.00 5.81
C GLY A 446 25.79 -14.58 6.80
N LEU A 447 25.52 -14.73 8.10
CA LEU A 447 26.51 -14.47 9.15
C LEU A 447 27.73 -15.40 9.06
N ASP A 448 27.50 -16.70 8.84
CA ASP A 448 28.55 -17.72 8.73
C ASP A 448 29.44 -17.54 7.49
N SER A 449 28.94 -16.83 6.46
CA SER A 449 29.72 -16.51 5.26
C SER A 449 30.76 -15.40 5.48
N MET A 450 30.70 -14.70 6.62
CA MET A 450 31.59 -13.60 6.98
C MET A 450 32.65 -14.04 7.99
N SER A 451 33.77 -13.29 8.07
CA SER A 451 34.69 -13.45 9.20
C SER A 451 33.99 -13.05 10.50
N SER A 452 34.42 -13.62 11.64
CA SER A 452 33.80 -13.31 12.95
C SER A 452 33.78 -11.80 13.24
N ALA A 453 34.83 -11.06 12.88
CA ALA A 453 34.89 -9.61 13.07
C ALA A 453 33.88 -8.87 12.18
N ALA A 454 33.72 -9.29 10.92
CA ALA A 454 32.76 -8.70 10.00
C ALA A 454 31.30 -9.02 10.40
N ALA A 455 31.01 -10.24 10.85
CA ALA A 455 29.70 -10.62 11.35
C ALA A 455 29.32 -9.81 12.61
N GLN A 456 30.24 -9.65 13.57
CA GLN A 456 30.03 -8.81 14.75
C GLN A 456 29.81 -7.34 14.39
N GLY A 457 30.62 -6.80 13.46
CA GLY A 457 30.45 -5.44 12.96
C GLY A 457 29.09 -5.26 12.28
N TRP A 458 28.69 -6.19 11.41
CA TRP A 458 27.40 -6.16 10.73
C TRP A 458 26.23 -6.23 11.73
N LEU A 459 26.30 -7.12 12.73
CA LEU A 459 25.31 -7.23 13.80
C LEU A 459 25.22 -5.96 14.65
N ALA A 460 26.35 -5.31 14.94
CA ALA A 460 26.37 -4.03 15.65
C ALA A 460 25.67 -2.93 14.84
N PHE A 461 25.96 -2.81 13.55
CA PHE A 461 25.25 -1.90 12.66
C PHE A 461 23.76 -2.26 12.56
N ARG A 462 23.41 -3.54 12.47
CA ARG A 462 22.02 -4.03 12.46
C ARG A 462 21.29 -3.63 13.72
N ALA A 463 21.89 -3.85 14.89
CA ALA A 463 21.32 -3.47 16.16
C ALA A 463 21.13 -1.95 16.27
N VAL A 464 22.13 -1.13 15.90
CA VAL A 464 22.03 0.34 15.94
C VAL A 464 20.95 0.84 14.99
N GLY A 465 20.95 0.37 13.74
CA GLY A 465 19.96 0.76 12.74
C GLY A 465 18.54 0.37 13.16
N PHE A 466 18.36 -0.86 13.65
CA PHE A 466 17.06 -1.40 14.06
C PHE A 466 16.55 -0.79 15.37
N LEU A 467 17.42 -0.53 16.35
CA LEU A 467 17.04 -0.04 17.69
C LEU A 467 16.89 1.48 17.75
N LEU A 468 17.74 2.21 17.04
CA LEU A 468 17.87 3.67 17.22
C LEU A 468 17.38 4.45 16.00
N ILE A 469 17.71 3.99 14.79
CA ILE A 469 17.45 4.76 13.57
C ILE A 469 16.04 4.48 13.05
N ALA A 470 15.69 3.21 12.84
CA ALA A 470 14.41 2.81 12.26
C ALA A 470 13.19 3.34 13.08
N PRO A 471 13.16 3.26 14.43
CA PRO A 471 12.04 3.80 15.19
C PRO A 471 11.85 5.30 14.99
N VAL A 472 12.94 6.06 14.92
CA VAL A 472 12.86 7.51 14.67
C VAL A 472 12.34 7.78 13.25
N VAL A 473 12.93 7.12 12.24
CA VAL A 473 12.56 7.28 10.84
C VAL A 473 11.09 6.93 10.59
N GLU A 474 10.66 5.78 11.09
CA GLU A 474 9.31 5.27 10.83
C GLU A 474 8.27 6.05 11.63
N GLU A 475 8.48 6.32 12.93
CA GLU A 475 7.48 7.06 13.70
C GLU A 475 7.36 8.53 13.25
N LEU A 476 8.43 9.16 12.76
CA LEU A 476 8.33 10.45 12.08
C LEU A 476 7.35 10.40 10.90
N ALA A 477 7.49 9.42 10.01
CA ALA A 477 6.66 9.31 8.82
C ALA A 477 5.21 8.91 9.15
N PHE A 478 5.02 7.94 10.03
CA PHE A 478 3.70 7.37 10.29
C PHE A 478 2.90 8.14 11.34
N ARG A 479 3.51 8.47 12.50
CA ARG A 479 2.83 9.14 13.63
C ARG A 479 3.02 10.64 13.60
N GLY A 480 4.22 11.09 13.24
CA GLY A 480 4.56 12.50 13.06
C GLY A 480 3.86 13.15 11.87
N TYR A 481 3.71 12.42 10.75
CA TYR A 481 3.11 12.93 9.53
C TYR A 481 1.79 12.24 9.13
N LEU A 482 1.81 10.97 8.69
CA LEU A 482 0.66 10.34 8.03
C LEU A 482 -0.60 10.37 8.89
N LEU A 483 -0.48 9.96 10.15
CA LEU A 483 -1.60 9.94 11.11
C LEU A 483 -2.21 11.34 11.27
N ARG A 484 -1.39 12.37 11.46
CA ARG A 484 -1.88 13.76 11.62
C ARG A 484 -2.40 14.35 10.31
N LYS A 485 -1.79 14.00 9.18
CA LYS A 485 -2.19 14.44 7.82
C LYS A 485 -3.54 13.89 7.40
N LEU A 486 -3.90 12.69 7.87
CA LEU A 486 -5.23 12.10 7.67
C LEU A 486 -6.32 12.84 8.47
N VAL A 487 -5.96 13.62 9.49
CA VAL A 487 -6.89 14.44 10.27
C VAL A 487 -7.07 15.82 9.64
N CYS A 488 -5.97 16.49 9.28
CA CYS A 488 -5.98 17.84 8.73
C CYS A 488 -4.90 18.02 7.65
N GLU A 489 -5.18 18.88 6.66
CA GLU A 489 -4.17 19.24 5.65
C GLU A 489 -2.95 19.92 6.28
N ASP A 490 -3.18 20.86 7.20
CA ASP A 490 -2.12 21.43 8.05
C ASP A 490 -1.88 20.51 9.25
N PHE A 491 -1.15 19.42 9.01
CA PHE A 491 -0.93 18.36 10.00
C PHE A 491 -0.21 18.86 11.27
N GLU A 492 0.56 19.94 11.19
CA GLU A 492 1.31 20.48 12.33
C GLU A 492 0.40 21.11 13.39
N SER A 493 -0.77 21.57 12.98
CA SER A 493 -1.82 22.09 13.87
C SER A 493 -2.47 21.00 14.74
N VAL A 494 -2.32 19.72 14.37
CA VAL A 494 -2.99 18.60 15.05
C VAL A 494 -2.16 18.17 16.26
N PRO A 495 -2.68 18.23 17.50
CA PRO A 495 -1.95 17.73 18.67
C PRO A 495 -1.70 16.22 18.59
N PHE A 496 -0.59 15.73 19.14
CA PHE A 496 -0.29 14.28 19.16
C PHE A 496 -1.28 13.46 19.98
N SER A 497 -2.02 14.07 20.91
CA SER A 497 -3.10 13.43 21.67
C SER A 497 -4.44 13.37 20.91
N ARG A 498 -4.56 14.01 19.73
CA ARG A 498 -5.81 14.03 18.96
C ARG A 498 -6.06 12.67 18.32
N PHE A 499 -6.97 11.91 18.92
CA PHE A 499 -7.44 10.65 18.38
C PHE A 499 -8.49 10.86 17.28
N THR A 500 -8.29 10.23 16.14
CA THR A 500 -9.37 9.85 15.22
C THR A 500 -9.11 8.43 14.80
N THR A 501 -10.13 7.60 14.81
CA THR A 501 -9.84 6.19 14.58
C THR A 501 -9.52 5.90 13.11
N SER A 502 -10.03 6.69 12.15
CA SER A 502 -9.66 6.55 10.73
C SER A 502 -8.16 6.78 10.53
N SER A 503 -7.59 7.83 11.13
CA SER A 503 -6.15 8.07 11.08
C SER A 503 -5.36 6.97 11.79
N PHE A 504 -5.84 6.53 12.94
CA PHE A 504 -5.25 5.44 13.71
C PHE A 504 -5.17 4.13 12.91
N LEU A 505 -6.28 3.70 12.30
CA LEU A 505 -6.35 2.45 11.56
C LEU A 505 -5.60 2.50 10.24
N ILE A 506 -5.79 3.56 9.45
CA ILE A 506 -5.14 3.69 8.14
C ILE A 506 -3.62 3.82 8.32
N SER A 507 -3.15 4.64 9.27
CA SER A 507 -1.72 4.78 9.53
C SER A 507 -1.10 3.48 10.05
N SER A 508 -1.80 2.76 10.95
CA SER A 508 -1.30 1.48 11.47
C SER A 508 -1.31 0.36 10.44
N LEU A 509 -2.33 0.29 9.59
CA LEU A 509 -2.36 -0.65 8.47
C LEU A 509 -1.23 -0.35 7.47
N ALA A 510 -1.04 0.93 7.11
CA ALA A 510 0.05 1.34 6.21
C ALA A 510 1.43 0.99 6.79
N PHE A 511 1.62 1.18 8.10
CA PHE A 511 2.83 0.75 8.81
C PHE A 511 3.02 -0.78 8.73
N GLY A 512 1.93 -1.54 8.95
CA GLY A 512 1.97 -3.00 8.85
C GLY A 512 2.32 -3.50 7.45
N LEU A 513 1.72 -2.93 6.40
CA LEU A 513 1.97 -3.31 5.01
C LEU A 513 3.42 -3.09 4.54
N LEU A 514 4.21 -2.28 5.27
CA LEU A 514 5.65 -2.13 5.03
C LEU A 514 6.47 -3.35 5.48
N HIS A 515 5.91 -4.19 6.36
CA HIS A 515 6.58 -5.31 6.98
C HIS A 515 6.15 -6.65 6.34
N SER A 516 7.06 -7.63 6.35
CA SER A 516 6.77 -8.99 5.88
C SER A 516 5.65 -9.64 6.71
N ALA A 517 5.72 -9.50 8.03
CA ALA A 517 4.68 -9.89 8.97
C ALA A 517 3.62 -8.79 9.10
N TRP A 518 2.88 -8.51 8.02
CA TRP A 518 2.02 -7.34 7.91
C TRP A 518 1.02 -7.19 9.07
N LEU A 519 0.45 -8.31 9.54
CA LEU A 519 -0.49 -8.32 10.67
C LEU A 519 0.20 -7.93 11.99
N ALA A 520 1.38 -8.50 12.25
CA ALA A 520 2.19 -8.13 13.42
C ALA A 520 2.59 -6.64 13.37
N GLY A 521 3.00 -6.18 12.19
CA GLY A 521 3.27 -4.78 11.91
C GLY A 521 2.07 -3.87 12.17
N THR A 522 0.87 -4.24 11.72
CA THR A 522 -0.34 -3.44 11.98
C THR A 522 -0.63 -3.32 13.47
N VAL A 523 -0.55 -4.42 14.21
CA VAL A 523 -0.81 -4.43 15.66
C VAL A 523 0.27 -3.63 16.41
N ALA A 524 1.55 -3.79 16.06
CA ALA A 524 2.63 -2.98 16.63
C ALA A 524 2.41 -1.48 16.37
N GLY A 525 2.02 -1.13 15.14
CA GLY A 525 1.67 0.24 14.79
C GLY A 525 0.51 0.82 15.61
N MET A 526 -0.51 0.02 15.92
CA MET A 526 -1.60 0.42 16.82
C MET A 526 -1.09 0.70 18.24
N ILE A 527 -0.19 -0.14 18.74
CA ILE A 527 0.41 0.02 20.08
C ILE A 527 1.30 1.27 20.16
N PHE A 528 2.11 1.55 19.13
CA PHE A 528 2.94 2.75 19.09
C PHE A 528 2.10 4.03 19.00
N ALA A 529 1.01 4.01 18.22
CA ALA A 529 0.05 5.11 18.21
C ALA A 529 -0.62 5.30 19.58
N LEU A 530 -0.97 4.21 20.29
CA LEU A 530 -1.51 4.29 21.65
C LEU A 530 -0.50 4.92 22.62
N ALA A 531 0.78 4.58 22.53
CA ALA A 531 1.83 5.20 23.33
C ALA A 531 1.90 6.72 23.09
N MET A 532 1.90 7.15 21.83
CA MET A 532 1.84 8.58 21.47
C MET A 532 0.57 9.27 22.03
N TYR A 533 -0.61 8.67 21.89
CA TYR A 533 -1.86 9.28 22.35
C TYR A 533 -1.90 9.45 23.86
N ARG A 534 -1.42 8.45 24.62
CA ARG A 534 -1.33 8.54 26.08
C ARG A 534 -0.28 9.55 26.54
N GLY A 535 0.83 9.62 25.82
CA GLY A 535 1.94 10.51 26.11
C GLY A 535 1.73 11.96 25.67
N GLY A 536 0.89 12.19 24.67
CA GLY A 536 0.72 13.49 24.02
C GLY A 536 1.95 13.95 23.22
N ARG A 537 2.88 13.04 22.90
CA ARG A 537 4.15 13.36 22.22
C ARG A 537 4.64 12.22 21.34
N LEU A 538 5.37 12.57 20.28
CA LEU A 538 5.91 11.60 19.31
C LEU A 538 6.99 10.70 19.91
N SER A 539 7.77 11.21 20.86
CA SER A 539 8.84 10.47 21.55
C SER A 539 8.34 9.25 22.31
N ASP A 540 7.08 9.22 22.76
CA ASP A 540 6.49 8.02 23.38
C ASP A 540 6.22 6.92 22.34
N ALA A 541 5.86 7.22 21.10
CA ALA A 541 5.81 6.23 20.03
C ALA A 541 7.22 5.73 19.66
N ILE A 542 8.18 6.64 19.48
CA ILE A 542 9.59 6.30 19.19
C ILE A 542 10.15 5.40 20.29
N GLY A 543 9.90 5.74 21.56
CA GLY A 543 10.36 4.97 22.71
C GLY A 543 9.71 3.60 22.83
N ALA A 544 8.40 3.50 22.57
CA ALA A 544 7.72 2.20 22.54
C ALA A 544 8.27 1.31 21.42
N HIS A 545 8.48 1.87 20.23
CA HIS A 545 9.03 1.14 19.09
C HIS A 545 10.49 0.72 19.34
N ALA A 546 11.35 1.62 19.83
CA ALA A 546 12.71 1.28 20.22
C ALA A 546 12.75 0.20 21.32
N ALA A 547 11.88 0.28 22.33
CA ALA A 547 11.79 -0.74 23.37
C ALA A 547 11.37 -2.10 22.80
N ALA A 548 10.41 -2.13 21.87
CA ALA A 548 10.00 -3.36 21.20
C ALA A 548 11.19 -3.98 20.42
N ASN A 549 11.89 -3.17 19.62
CA ASN A 549 13.05 -3.61 18.85
C ASN A 549 14.19 -4.09 19.74
N GLY A 550 14.44 -3.42 20.87
CA GLY A 550 15.42 -3.85 21.86
C GLY A 550 15.10 -5.22 22.45
N MET A 551 13.83 -5.48 22.76
CA MET A 551 13.39 -6.80 23.23
C MET A 551 13.47 -7.87 22.15
N LEU A 552 13.20 -7.54 20.88
CA LEU A 552 13.40 -8.46 19.76
C LEU A 552 14.88 -8.79 19.54
N VAL A 553 15.79 -7.82 19.69
CA VAL A 553 17.24 -8.07 19.66
C VAL A 553 17.65 -9.02 20.79
N LEU A 554 17.18 -8.78 22.01
CA LEU A 554 17.46 -9.67 23.15
C LEU A 554 16.91 -11.09 22.90
N TYR A 555 15.68 -11.18 22.37
CA TYR A 555 15.07 -12.45 22.01
C TYR A 555 15.90 -13.19 20.94
N ALA A 556 16.37 -12.50 19.90
CA ALA A 556 17.23 -13.07 18.86
C ALA A 556 18.54 -13.60 19.47
N CYS A 557 19.20 -12.82 20.32
CA CYS A 557 20.44 -13.24 21.00
C CYS A 557 20.26 -14.47 21.89
N VAL A 558 19.12 -14.59 22.60
CA VAL A 558 18.86 -15.72 23.51
C VAL A 558 18.44 -16.97 22.75
N THR A 559 17.66 -16.83 21.69
CA THR A 559 16.99 -17.96 21.04
C THR A 559 17.62 -18.38 19.71
N GLY A 560 18.51 -17.56 19.15
CA GLY A 560 19.08 -17.77 17.81
C GLY A 560 18.12 -17.48 16.65
N HIS A 561 16.89 -16.99 16.92
CA HIS A 561 15.94 -16.59 15.89
C HIS A 561 16.27 -15.18 15.39
N TRP A 562 17.28 -15.07 14.52
CA TRP A 562 17.75 -13.80 13.99
C TRP A 562 16.79 -13.14 12.99
N SER A 563 15.85 -13.89 12.39
CA SER A 563 14.90 -13.36 11.42
C SER A 563 13.92 -12.33 12.00
N VAL A 564 13.75 -12.28 13.33
CA VAL A 564 12.95 -11.25 14.00
C VAL A 564 13.57 -9.85 13.88
N MET A 565 14.87 -9.79 13.60
CA MET A 565 15.60 -8.59 13.25
C MET A 565 15.72 -8.47 11.72
N GLY A 566 14.79 -9.01 10.93
CA GLY A 566 14.84 -9.12 9.46
C GLY A 566 14.17 -7.99 8.69
#